data_AF-A0A976PFN4-F1
#
_entry.id   AF-A0A976PFN4-F1
#
_cell.length_a   1.000
_cell.length_b   1.000
_cell.length_c   1.000
_cell.angle_alpha   90.00
_cell.angle_beta   90.00
_cell.angle_gamma   90.00
#
_symmetry.space_group_name_H-M   'P 1'
#
loop_
_entity.id
_entity.type
_entity.pdbx_description
1 polymer ?
#
loop_
_entity_poly.entity_id
_entity_poly.type
_entity_poly.pdbx_seq_one_letter_code
_entity_poly.pdbx_strand_id
1 'polypeptide(L)' 'MSLILMGLGFLGLGISLWPNVILSSIDIWMASSPTASQGFALVGALLITPIILTYTAWSYYVFRGKVNARDGYH' A
#
# COMPACT_ATOMS: atom_id res chain seq x y z
N MET A 1 -5.63 -10.66 14.10
CA MET A 1 -4.34 -11.15 14.62
C MET A 1 -3.30 -11.26 13.52
N SER A 2 -3.56 -12.01 12.43
CA SER A 2 -2.59 -12.19 11.32
C SER A 2 -2.16 -10.89 10.63
N LEU A 3 -3.09 -9.98 10.32
CA LEU A 3 -2.76 -8.67 9.72
C LEU A 3 -1.81 -7.84 10.58
N ILE A 4 -1.96 -7.89 11.91
CA ILE A 4 -1.13 -7.13 12.85
C ILE A 4 0.27 -7.73 12.91
N LEU A 5 0.38 -9.07 13.01
CA LEU A 5 1.66 -9.75 13.02
C LEU A 5 2.43 -9.55 11.71
N MET A 6 1.72 -9.61 10.58
CA MET A 6 2.30 -9.34 9.26
C MET A 6 2.78 -7.89 9.18
N GLY A 7 1.94 -6.93 9.59
CA GLY A 7 2.29 -5.51 9.63
C GLY A 7 3.51 -5.24 10.50
N LEU A 8 3.58 -5.81 11.70
CA LEU A 8 4.74 -5.68 12.59
C LEU A 8 6.01 -6.30 11.99
N GLY A 9 5.91 -7.45 11.32
CA GLY A 9 7.04 -8.06 10.62
C GLY A 9 7.60 -7.17 9.51
N PHE A 10 6.72 -6.60 8.68
CA PHE A 10 7.13 -5.65 7.64
C PHE A 10 7.73 -4.35 8.22
N LEU A 11 7.16 -3.83 9.31
CA LEU A 11 7.71 -2.65 9.99
C LEU A 11 9.09 -2.93 10.59
N GLY A 12 9.29 -4.10 11.21
CA GLY A 12 10.59 -4.53 11.73
C GLY A 12 11.67 -4.55 10.66
N LEU A 13 11.37 -5.11 9.49
CA LEU A 13 12.28 -5.09 8.33
C LEU A 13 12.58 -3.68 7.85
N GLY A 14 11.58 -2.80 7.77
CA GLY A 14 11.76 -1.42 7.36
C GLY A 14 12.67 -0.62 8.30
N ILE A 15 12.49 -0.78 9.62
CA ILE A 15 13.31 -0.12 10.64
C ILE A 15 14.76 -0.62 10.60
N SER A 16 14.98 -1.91 10.31
CA SER A 16 16.34 -2.46 10.21
C SER A 16 17.16 -1.92 9.03
N LEU A 17 16.50 -1.49 7.96
CA LEU A 17 17.17 -0.92 6.78
C LEU A 17 17.43 0.58 6.95
N TRP A 18 16.54 1.29 7.63
CA TRP A 18 16.66 2.74 7.86
C TRP A 18 18.01 3.11 8.53
N PRO A 19 18.74 4.12 8.04
CA PRO A 19 18.39 5.10 6.99
C PRO A 19 18.74 4.70 5.55
N ASN A 20 19.33 3.51 5.38
CA ASN A 20 19.76 3.02 4.08
C ASN A 20 18.62 2.31 3.34
N VAL A 21 18.58 2.43 2.01
CA VAL A 21 17.62 1.68 1.18
C VAL A 21 18.19 0.29 0.83
N ILE A 22 19.51 0.20 0.71
CA ILE A 22 20.27 -1.03 0.51
C ILE A 22 21.37 -1.03 1.57
N LEU A 23 21.48 -2.12 2.33
CA LEU A 23 22.45 -2.26 3.42
C LEU A 23 23.86 -1.84 2.92
N SER A 24 24.43 -0.84 3.59
CA SER A 24 25.75 -0.22 3.37
C SER A 24 26.04 0.52 2.05
N SER A 25 25.13 0.56 1.07
CA SER A 25 25.48 1.05 -0.28
C SER A 25 24.84 2.38 -0.67
N ILE A 26 23.58 2.62 -0.32
CA ILE A 26 22.85 3.82 -0.76
C ILE A 26 21.90 4.29 0.34
N ASP A 27 22.14 5.51 0.82
CA ASP A 27 21.24 6.22 1.72
C ASP A 27 20.01 6.77 0.99
N ILE A 28 18.89 6.92 1.71
CA ILE A 28 17.61 7.39 1.16
C ILE A 28 17.71 8.72 0.41
N TRP A 29 18.64 9.58 0.82
CA TRP A 29 18.86 10.88 0.19
C TRP A 29 19.58 10.78 -1.15
N MET A 30 20.54 9.86 -1.28
CA MET A 30 21.21 9.60 -2.56
C MET A 30 20.30 8.86 -3.54
N ALA A 31 19.41 8.01 -3.04
CA ALA A 31 18.39 7.35 -3.85
C ALA A 31 17.23 8.26 -4.26
N SER A 32 17.17 9.50 -3.76
CA SER A 32 16.03 10.39 -4.00
C SER A 32 16.02 10.93 -5.43
N SER A 33 14.84 10.94 -6.05
CA SER A 33 14.63 11.55 -7.37
C SER A 33 14.72 13.08 -7.30
N PRO A 34 15.02 13.79 -8.40
CA PRO A 34 14.99 15.25 -8.45
C PRO A 34 13.68 15.83 -7.91
N THR A 35 13.77 16.94 -7.16
CA THR A 35 12.64 17.55 -6.43
C THR A 35 11.42 17.84 -7.29
N ALA A 36 11.61 18.28 -8.54
CA ALA A 36 10.52 18.52 -9.48
C ALA A 36 9.75 17.23 -9.86
N SER A 37 10.47 16.13 -10.08
CA SER A 37 9.86 14.83 -10.40
C SER A 37 9.17 14.23 -9.18
N GLN A 38 9.76 14.40 -7.98
CA GLN A 38 9.17 13.94 -6.74
C GLN A 38 7.88 14.70 -6.40
N GLY A 39 7.85 16.01 -6.64
CA GLY A 39 6.65 16.84 -6.50
C GLY A 39 5.52 16.41 -7.44
N PHE A 40 5.83 16.15 -8.72
CA PHE A 40 4.85 15.63 -9.67
C PHE A 40 4.28 14.27 -9.24
N ALA A 41 5.16 13.34 -8.85
CA ALA A 41 4.76 12.02 -8.35
C ALA A 41 3.90 12.12 -7.08
N LEU A 42 4.20 13.05 -6.18
CA LEU A 42 3.43 13.28 -4.96
C LEU A 42 2.02 13.80 -5.26
N VAL A 43 1.88 14.76 -6.18
CA VAL A 43 0.56 15.26 -6.61
C VAL A 43 -0.24 14.13 -7.27
N GLY A 44 0.39 13.36 -8.16
CA GLY A 44 -0.23 12.20 -8.78
C GLY A 44 -0.68 11.15 -7.75
N ALA A 45 0.19 10.80 -6.81
CA ALA A 45 -0.12 9.85 -5.74
C ALA A 45 -1.25 10.36 -4.84
N LEU A 46 -1.27 11.65 -4.49
CA LEU A 46 -2.28 12.24 -3.61
C LEU A 46 -3.68 12.24 -4.24
N LEU A 47 -3.77 12.35 -5.56
CA LEU A 47 -5.04 12.26 -6.29
C LEU A 47 -5.45 10.81 -6.57
N ILE A 48 -4.52 9.97 -7.02
CA ILE A 48 -4.82 8.61 -7.45
C ILE A 48 -5.10 7.69 -6.25
N THR A 49 -4.35 7.83 -5.15
CA THR A 49 -4.50 6.99 -3.95
C THR A 49 -5.93 7.04 -3.38
N PRO A 50 -6.54 8.20 -3.10
CA PRO A 50 -7.89 8.24 -2.58
C PRO A 50 -8.90 7.66 -3.57
N ILE A 51 -8.74 7.90 -4.89
CA ILE A 51 -9.63 7.33 -5.90
C ILE A 51 -9.61 5.80 -5.87
N ILE A 52 -8.40 5.20 -5.84
CA ILE A 52 -8.25 3.74 -5.76
C ILE A 52 -8.86 3.20 -4.47
N LEU A 53 -8.59 3.85 -3.33
CA LEU A 53 -9.13 3.42 -2.03
C LEU A 53 -10.65 3.51 -1.99
N THR A 54 -11.24 4.60 -2.52
CA THR A 54 -12.70 4.77 -2.60
C THR A 54 -13.32 3.69 -3.48
N TYR A 55 -12.76 3.45 -4.67
CA TYR A 55 -13.27 2.40 -5.56
C TYR A 55 -13.14 1.01 -4.93
N THR A 56 -12.01 0.72 -4.28
CA THR A 56 -11.78 -0.55 -3.59
C THR A 56 -12.79 -0.74 -2.46
N ALA A 57 -12.98 0.26 -1.60
CA ALA A 57 -13.95 0.22 -0.52
C ALA A 57 -15.40 0.06 -1.03
N TRP A 58 -15.74 0.78 -2.10
CA TRP A 58 -17.06 0.67 -2.74
C TRP A 58 -17.29 -0.72 -3.33
N SER A 59 -16.29 -1.29 -4.01
CA SER A 59 -16.34 -2.65 -4.54
C SER A 59 -16.63 -3.67 -3.43
N TYR A 60 -15.88 -3.61 -2.31
CA TYR A 60 -16.15 -4.46 -1.15
C TYR A 60 -17.54 -4.22 -0.56
N TYR A 61 -18.03 -2.98 -0.56
CA TYR A 61 -19.38 -2.68 -0.09
C TYR A 61 -20.47 -3.26 -1.00
N VAL A 62 -20.34 -3.10 -2.31
CA VAL A 62 -21.29 -3.63 -3.31
C VAL A 62 -21.35 -5.15 -3.26
N PHE A 63 -20.20 -5.82 -3.16
CA PHE A 63 -20.11 -7.28 -3.14
C PHE A 63 -20.19 -7.89 -1.74
N ARG A 64 -20.57 -7.13 -0.71
CA ARG A 64 -20.73 -7.66 0.66
C ARG A 64 -21.95 -8.58 0.85
N GLY A 65 -22.75 -8.78 -0.20
CA GLY A 65 -23.93 -9.65 -0.17
C GLY A 65 -23.56 -11.06 0.26
N LYS A 66 -24.36 -11.65 1.16
CA LYS A 66 -24.13 -13.02 1.63
C LYS A 66 -24.37 -13.99 0.48
N VAL A 67 -23.33 -14.71 0.07
CA VAL A 67 -23.46 -15.83 -0.87
C VAL A 67 -24.20 -16.95 -0.13
N ASN A 68 -25.50 -17.15 -0.42
CA ASN A 68 -26.22 -18.30 0.11
C ASN A 68 -25.82 -19.53 -0.70
N ALA A 69 -25.46 -20.61 0.00
CA ALA A 69 -25.11 -21.89 -0.63
C ALA A 69 -26.26 -22.52 -1.45
N ARG A 70 -27.48 -21.97 -1.38
CA ARG A 70 -28.66 -22.40 -2.15
C ARG A 70 -28.83 -21.73 -3.51
N ASP A 71 -28.10 -20.63 -3.78
CA ASP A 71 -28.24 -19.88 -5.04
C ASP A 71 -27.40 -20.46 -6.20
N GLY A 72 -26.64 -21.54 -5.95
CA GLY A 72 -25.75 -22.19 -6.92
C GLY A 72 -26.15 -23.60 -7.36
N TYR A 73 -27.33 -24.09 -6.96
CA TYR A 73 -27.82 -25.42 -7.35
C TYR A 73 -29.16 -25.30 -8.07
N HIS A 74 -29.10 -25.13 -9.40
CA HIS A 74 -30.17 -25.53 -10.31
C HIS A 74 -29.63 -26.63 -11.22
#